data_AF-A0A2P4Y4J9-F1
#
_entry.id   AF-A0A2P4Y4J9-F1
#
_cell.length_a   1.000
_cell.length_b   1.000
_cell.length_c   1.000
_cell.angle_alpha   90.00
_cell.angle_beta   90.00
_cell.angle_gamma   90.00
#
_symmetry.space_group_name_H-M   'P 1'
#
loop_
_entity.id
_entity.type
_entity.pdbx_description
1 polymer ?
#
loop_
_entity_poly.entity_id
_entity_poly.type
_entity_poly.pdbx_seq_one_letter_code
_entity_poly.pdbx_strand_id
1 'polypeptide(L)'
;MKLHTVVLGTIVVLLTCCEVFATDKESSQTKEDVAHAGLATRKGGKRLRTTLKLYDTEERGVLSWFKDRSQLKHWVDVGASDDIVMKELGLTGQTGTALMGQQKYKRLQEFWANIEDTKINAMIDDGISTNKVWRQLGLDTLSIEELKNSDRFLTYLRYATKYDDKIFWRNDPLTGPVVFYDGTKEEKLVKVWIWAAADRPEDYVKSMLLLDNTPQDKLMENVYYAEFVRLQLAKKWEELGR
;
A
#
# COMPACT_ATOMS: atom_id res chain seq x y z
N MET A 1 23.70 9.28 -17.53
CA MET A 1 22.32 9.02 -18.00
C MET A 1 21.78 7.64 -17.61
N LYS A 2 22.54 6.54 -17.63
CA LYS A 2 22.02 5.19 -17.36
C LYS A 2 21.57 4.92 -15.90
N LEU A 3 22.10 5.64 -14.91
CA LEU A 3 21.84 5.33 -13.49
C LEU A 3 20.44 5.75 -13.00
N HIS A 4 19.87 6.84 -13.55
CA HIS A 4 18.64 7.46 -13.03
C HIS A 4 17.36 6.94 -13.69
N THR A 5 17.42 6.60 -14.98
CA THR A 5 16.34 5.88 -15.68
C THR A 5 16.09 4.50 -15.06
N VAL A 6 17.15 3.86 -14.55
CA VAL A 6 17.02 2.62 -13.77
C VAL A 6 16.29 2.89 -12.46
N VAL A 7 16.49 4.03 -11.77
CA VAL A 7 15.79 4.33 -10.51
C VAL A 7 14.30 4.58 -10.71
N LEU A 8 13.94 5.43 -11.68
CA LEU A 8 12.53 5.70 -11.99
C LEU A 8 11.84 4.44 -12.50
N GLY A 9 12.51 3.68 -13.38
CA GLY A 9 12.07 2.37 -13.85
C GLY A 9 11.91 1.37 -12.70
N THR A 10 12.85 1.30 -11.75
CA THR A 10 12.73 0.42 -10.58
C THR A 10 11.62 0.84 -9.63
N ILE A 11 11.35 2.13 -9.43
CA ILE A 11 10.25 2.57 -8.56
C ILE A 11 8.91 2.23 -9.21
N VAL A 12 8.75 2.47 -10.52
CA VAL A 12 7.54 2.10 -11.27
C VAL A 12 7.38 0.57 -11.31
N VAL A 13 8.45 -0.19 -11.53
CA VAL A 13 8.43 -1.66 -11.52
C VAL A 13 8.16 -2.22 -10.12
N LEU A 14 8.77 -1.68 -9.05
CA LEU A 14 8.54 -2.08 -7.66
C LEU A 14 7.12 -1.72 -7.16
N LEU A 15 6.50 -0.69 -7.73
CA LEU A 15 5.08 -0.36 -7.48
C LEU A 15 4.14 -1.33 -8.21
N THR A 16 4.58 -1.99 -9.30
CA THR A 16 3.78 -2.96 -10.05
C THR A 16 4.12 -4.44 -9.79
N CYS A 17 5.26 -4.76 -9.19
CA CYS A 17 5.71 -6.13 -8.94
C CYS A 17 5.49 -6.52 -7.47
N CYS A 18 4.36 -7.19 -7.21
CA CYS A 18 4.14 -7.99 -6.02
C CYS A 18 4.92 -9.32 -6.11
N GLU A 19 6.24 -9.29 -5.99
CA GLU A 19 7.00 -10.50 -5.68
C GLU A 19 7.47 -10.43 -4.23
N VAL A 20 6.59 -10.87 -3.33
CA VAL A 20 6.91 -11.09 -1.92
C VAL A 20 7.62 -12.42 -1.82
N PHE A 21 8.92 -12.39 -1.50
CA PHE A 21 9.68 -13.57 -1.08
C PHE A 21 9.40 -13.81 0.41
N ALA A 22 8.81 -14.97 0.72
CA ALA A 22 8.57 -15.40 2.09
C ALA A 22 9.90 -15.83 2.73
N THR A 23 10.28 -15.19 3.84
CA THR A 23 11.34 -15.67 4.74
C THR A 23 10.76 -16.67 5.74
N ASP A 24 11.50 -17.76 5.96
CA ASP A 24 11.14 -18.92 6.78
C ASP A 24 10.94 -18.63 8.29
N LYS A 25 10.15 -19.53 8.89
CA LYS A 25 9.53 -19.60 10.23
C LYS A 25 10.48 -19.53 11.44
N GLU A 26 9.90 -19.12 12.58
CA GLU A 26 10.01 -19.94 13.80
C GLU A 26 8.71 -19.90 14.63
N SER A 27 8.20 -21.09 14.95
CA SER A 27 6.92 -21.33 15.64
C SER A 27 7.15 -21.43 17.15
N SER A 28 6.25 -20.87 17.95
CA SER A 28 6.05 -21.35 19.32
C SER A 28 4.57 -21.34 19.68
N GLN A 29 4.13 -22.54 20.04
CA GLN A 29 2.77 -22.99 20.30
C GLN A 29 2.44 -22.72 21.77
N THR A 30 1.23 -22.25 22.07
CA THR A 30 0.63 -22.45 23.40
C THR A 30 -0.89 -22.52 23.29
N LYS A 31 -1.44 -23.50 24.00
CA LYS A 31 -2.81 -24.03 23.94
C LYS A 31 -3.73 -23.35 24.97
N GLU A 32 -5.01 -23.73 24.87
CA GLU A 32 -6.12 -23.64 25.86
C GLU A 32 -6.97 -22.37 25.78
N ASP A 33 -8.32 -22.38 25.89
CA ASP A 33 -9.30 -23.46 25.91
C ASP A 33 -10.72 -22.87 25.68
N VAL A 34 -11.65 -23.76 25.36
CA VAL A 34 -13.07 -23.56 25.01
C VAL A 34 -13.97 -23.25 26.22
N ALA A 35 -14.97 -22.37 26.06
CA ALA A 35 -16.29 -22.55 26.72
C ALA A 35 -17.43 -21.75 26.04
N HIS A 36 -18.59 -22.39 26.01
CA HIS A 36 -19.82 -22.10 25.25
C HIS A 36 -20.83 -21.16 25.93
N ALA A 37 -21.78 -20.68 25.09
CA ALA A 37 -23.25 -20.76 25.26
C ALA A 37 -24.01 -19.43 25.40
N GLY A 38 -25.13 -19.33 24.66
CA GLY A 38 -26.19 -18.34 24.92
C GLY A 38 -27.13 -18.03 23.75
N LEU A 39 -28.05 -18.94 23.43
CA LEU A 39 -29.19 -18.72 22.54
C LEU A 39 -30.20 -17.72 23.14
N ALA A 40 -30.75 -16.81 22.34
CA ALA A 40 -32.10 -16.24 22.56
C ALA A 40 -32.81 -15.98 21.23
N THR A 41 -34.09 -16.31 21.18
CA THR A 41 -34.93 -16.49 19.99
C THR A 41 -36.03 -15.41 19.87
N ARG A 42 -36.32 -14.99 18.61
CA ARG A 42 -37.64 -14.66 17.97
C ARG A 42 -38.53 -13.56 18.61
N LYS A 43 -39.19 -12.61 17.92
CA LYS A 43 -40.00 -12.49 16.67
C LYS A 43 -40.14 -10.97 16.37
N GLY A 44 -40.04 -10.43 15.14
CA GLY A 44 -41.00 -10.50 14.01
C GLY A 44 -42.02 -9.34 14.07
N GLY A 45 -42.26 -8.48 13.07
CA GLY A 45 -41.72 -8.30 11.72
C GLY A 45 -42.47 -7.17 10.99
N LYS A 46 -42.12 -6.91 9.73
CA LYS A 46 -43.07 -6.49 8.67
C LYS A 46 -42.44 -6.74 7.30
N ARG A 47 -43.20 -7.46 6.48
CA ARG A 47 -42.89 -7.93 5.12
C ARG A 47 -43.09 -6.80 4.11
N LEU A 48 -42.18 -6.68 3.15
CA LEU A 48 -42.54 -6.28 1.78
C LEU A 48 -42.14 -7.44 0.86
N ARG A 49 -43.17 -7.96 0.18
CA ARG A 49 -43.13 -9.15 -0.67
C ARG A 49 -43.00 -8.65 -2.10
N THR A 50 -41.77 -8.52 -2.60
CA THR A 50 -41.53 -8.34 -4.03
C THR A 50 -41.10 -9.70 -4.59
N THR A 51 -42.06 -10.41 -5.17
CA THR A 51 -41.81 -11.64 -5.93
C THR A 51 -41.08 -11.27 -7.22
N LEU A 52 -39.75 -11.28 -7.19
CA LEU A 52 -38.95 -11.45 -8.39
C LEU A 52 -38.70 -12.94 -8.56
N LYS A 53 -39.49 -13.57 -9.44
CA LYS A 53 -39.06 -14.79 -10.12
C LYS A 53 -37.85 -14.39 -10.97
N LEU A 54 -36.64 -14.55 -10.44
CA LEU A 54 -35.43 -14.42 -11.23
C LEU A 54 -34.95 -15.83 -11.59
N TYR A 55 -34.71 -16.00 -12.88
CA TYR A 55 -34.29 -17.21 -13.54
C TYR A 55 -33.04 -17.83 -12.90
N ASP A 56 -33.11 -19.14 -12.63
CA ASP A 56 -31.98 -20.02 -12.34
C ASP A 56 -30.96 -19.95 -13.48
N THR A 57 -29.68 -19.62 -13.19
CA THR A 57 -28.42 -20.12 -13.81
C THR A 57 -27.24 -19.14 -13.73
N GLU A 58 -27.41 -17.86 -13.36
CA GLU A 58 -26.29 -16.90 -13.31
C GLU A 58 -25.78 -16.52 -11.89
N GLU A 59 -26.39 -17.04 -10.83
CA GLU A 59 -26.06 -16.64 -9.44
C GLU A 59 -24.69 -17.13 -8.91
N ARG A 60 -24.03 -18.08 -9.58
CA ARG A 60 -22.77 -18.68 -9.06
C ARG A 60 -21.55 -17.78 -9.18
N GLY A 61 -21.46 -16.93 -10.22
CA GLY A 61 -20.27 -16.09 -10.46
C GLY A 61 -20.23 -14.86 -9.56
N VAL A 62 -21.38 -14.19 -9.42
CA VAL A 62 -21.50 -12.93 -8.67
C VAL A 62 -21.45 -13.18 -7.16
N LEU A 63 -22.14 -14.21 -6.66
CA LEU A 63 -22.09 -14.59 -5.23
C LEU A 63 -20.70 -15.10 -4.82
N SER A 64 -19.97 -15.80 -5.70
CA SER A 64 -18.59 -16.23 -5.40
C SER A 64 -17.68 -15.04 -5.19
N TRP A 65 -17.74 -14.03 -6.05
CA TRP A 65 -16.94 -12.80 -5.94
C TRP A 65 -17.25 -11.99 -4.66
N PHE A 66 -18.53 -11.92 -4.24
CA PHE A 66 -18.90 -11.28 -2.97
C PHE A 66 -18.48 -12.11 -1.74
N LYS A 67 -18.64 -13.43 -1.79
CA LYS A 67 -18.20 -14.35 -0.74
C LYS A 67 -16.68 -14.28 -0.57
N ASP A 68 -15.96 -14.19 -1.67
CA ASP A 68 -14.50 -14.13 -1.70
C ASP A 68 -13.95 -12.86 -1.08
N ARG A 69 -14.52 -11.71 -1.41
CA ARG A 69 -14.17 -10.44 -0.75
C ARG A 69 -14.56 -10.43 0.73
N SER A 70 -15.70 -11.03 1.09
CA SER A 70 -16.15 -11.09 2.48
C SER A 70 -15.25 -11.97 3.35
N GLN A 71 -14.76 -13.10 2.82
CA GLN A 71 -13.83 -13.98 3.51
C GLN A 71 -12.47 -13.31 3.68
N LEU A 72 -11.96 -12.68 2.62
CA LEU A 72 -10.69 -11.94 2.66
C LEU A 72 -10.75 -10.80 3.68
N LYS A 73 -11.83 -10.01 3.65
CA LYS A 73 -12.08 -8.96 4.63
C LYS A 73 -12.18 -9.53 6.05
N HIS A 74 -12.88 -10.65 6.23
CA HIS A 74 -12.99 -11.28 7.53
C HIS A 74 -11.63 -11.70 8.09
N TRP A 75 -10.77 -12.35 7.30
CA TRP A 75 -9.42 -12.74 7.74
C TRP A 75 -8.57 -11.54 8.17
N VAL A 76 -8.66 -10.44 7.42
CA VAL A 76 -7.96 -9.19 7.76
C VAL A 76 -8.53 -8.58 9.04
N ASP A 77 -9.85 -8.48 9.15
CA ASP A 77 -10.55 -7.87 10.29
C ASP A 77 -10.30 -8.63 11.60
N VAL A 78 -10.19 -9.97 11.56
CA VAL A 78 -9.90 -10.80 12.75
C VAL A 78 -8.41 -11.01 13.00
N GLY A 79 -7.52 -10.47 12.16
CA GLY A 79 -6.08 -10.65 12.29
C GLY A 79 -5.64 -12.10 12.16
N ALA A 80 -6.20 -12.85 11.21
CA ALA A 80 -5.83 -14.24 10.96
C ALA A 80 -4.32 -14.37 10.66
N SER A 81 -3.70 -15.46 11.10
CA SER A 81 -2.29 -15.74 10.77
C SER A 81 -2.14 -16.38 9.39
N ASP A 82 -0.93 -16.31 8.82
CA ASP A 82 -0.58 -16.99 7.57
C ASP A 82 -0.92 -18.48 7.60
N ASP A 83 -0.67 -19.16 8.73
CA ASP A 83 -0.97 -20.58 8.90
C ASP A 83 -2.48 -20.87 8.80
N ILE A 84 -3.33 -19.98 9.34
CA ILE A 84 -4.79 -20.10 9.27
C ILE A 84 -5.25 -19.92 7.81
N VAL A 85 -4.78 -18.88 7.14
CA VAL A 85 -5.17 -18.57 5.76
C VAL A 85 -4.65 -19.63 4.79
N MET A 86 -3.40 -20.09 4.93
CA MET A 86 -2.84 -21.18 4.14
C MET A 86 -3.62 -22.49 4.34
N LYS A 87 -4.05 -22.78 5.57
CA LYS A 87 -4.90 -23.95 5.85
C LYS A 87 -6.27 -23.83 5.19
N GLU A 88 -6.92 -22.68 5.28
CA GLU A 88 -8.22 -22.47 4.64
C GLU A 88 -8.15 -22.47 3.10
N LEU A 89 -7.03 -22.02 2.54
CA LEU A 89 -6.76 -22.12 1.11
C LEU A 89 -6.32 -23.53 0.68
N GLY A 90 -6.05 -24.44 1.62
CA GLY A 90 -5.54 -25.78 1.33
C GLY A 90 -4.14 -25.76 0.70
N LEU A 91 -3.32 -24.78 1.10
CA LEU A 91 -1.93 -24.60 0.70
C LEU A 91 -0.94 -25.19 1.71
N THR A 92 -1.44 -25.76 2.81
CA THR A 92 -0.61 -26.40 3.85
C THR A 92 0.29 -27.49 3.25
N GLY A 93 1.59 -27.39 3.52
CA GLY A 93 2.59 -28.36 3.06
C GLY A 93 3.11 -28.12 1.64
N GLN A 94 2.68 -27.06 0.96
CA GLN A 94 3.20 -26.67 -0.35
C GLN A 94 4.28 -25.59 -0.18
N THR A 95 5.41 -25.74 -0.87
CA THR A 95 6.52 -24.76 -0.85
C THR A 95 7.07 -24.55 -2.26
N GLY A 96 7.79 -23.45 -2.46
CA GLY A 96 8.49 -23.14 -3.71
C GLY A 96 7.55 -22.98 -4.92
N THR A 97 8.00 -23.47 -6.07
CA THR A 97 7.28 -23.31 -7.35
C THR A 97 5.91 -24.00 -7.39
N ALA A 98 5.71 -25.05 -6.59
CA ALA A 98 4.42 -25.74 -6.46
C ALA A 98 3.33 -24.87 -5.83
N LEU A 99 3.74 -23.93 -4.97
CA LEU A 99 2.87 -22.96 -4.32
C LEU A 99 2.56 -21.80 -5.29
N MET A 100 3.58 -21.24 -5.93
CA MET A 100 3.49 -20.01 -6.73
C MET A 100 2.61 -20.12 -7.99
N GLY A 101 2.43 -21.32 -8.55
CA GLY A 101 1.65 -21.52 -9.78
C GLY A 101 0.13 -21.59 -9.62
N GLN A 102 -0.40 -21.54 -8.39
CA GLN A 102 -1.83 -21.79 -8.13
C GLN A 102 -2.63 -20.50 -7.96
N GLN A 103 -3.86 -20.45 -8.50
CA GLN A 103 -4.82 -19.36 -8.27
C GLN A 103 -5.05 -19.07 -6.77
N LYS A 104 -4.87 -20.08 -5.91
CA LYS A 104 -4.99 -19.96 -4.46
C LYS A 104 -3.83 -19.20 -3.83
N TYR A 105 -2.63 -19.27 -4.40
CA TYR A 105 -1.50 -18.47 -3.95
C TYR A 105 -1.71 -16.99 -4.25
N LYS A 106 -2.29 -16.65 -5.41
CA LYS A 106 -2.70 -15.26 -5.70
C LYS A 106 -3.60 -14.69 -4.61
N ARG A 107 -4.49 -15.51 -4.04
CA ARG A 107 -5.38 -15.11 -2.95
C ARG A 107 -4.65 -14.90 -1.61
N LEU A 108 -3.61 -15.67 -1.35
CA LEU A 108 -2.70 -15.43 -0.22
C LEU A 108 -1.93 -14.12 -0.40
N GLN A 109 -1.49 -13.80 -1.62
CA GLN A 109 -0.88 -12.51 -1.92
C GLN A 109 -1.86 -11.34 -1.73
N GLU A 110 -3.11 -11.50 -2.15
CA GLU A 110 -4.17 -10.51 -1.90
C GLU A 110 -4.43 -10.32 -0.40
N PHE A 111 -4.34 -11.37 0.41
CA PHE A 111 -4.46 -11.29 1.86
C PHE A 111 -3.32 -10.46 2.48
N TRP A 112 -2.07 -10.75 2.13
CA TRP A 112 -0.92 -9.97 2.59
C TRP A 112 -1.01 -8.50 2.19
N ALA A 113 -1.41 -8.23 0.95
CA ALA A 113 -1.61 -6.87 0.47
C ALA A 113 -2.69 -6.13 1.27
N ASN A 114 -3.81 -6.78 1.63
CA ASN A 114 -4.87 -6.14 2.42
C ASN A 114 -4.48 -5.91 3.88
N ILE A 115 -3.73 -6.82 4.50
CA ILE A 115 -3.17 -6.59 5.84
C ILE A 115 -2.27 -5.36 5.83
N GLU A 116 -1.35 -5.30 4.88
CA GLU A 116 -0.44 -4.16 4.74
C GLU A 116 -1.21 -2.86 4.48
N ASP A 117 -2.20 -2.89 3.58
CA ASP A 117 -3.03 -1.74 3.26
C ASP A 117 -3.80 -1.22 4.48
N THR A 118 -4.35 -2.14 5.28
CA THR A 118 -5.06 -1.83 6.53
C THR A 118 -4.14 -1.20 7.55
N LYS A 119 -2.94 -1.77 7.73
CA LYS A 119 -1.93 -1.22 8.64
C LYS A 119 -1.47 0.17 8.21
N ILE A 120 -1.22 0.38 6.91
CA ILE A 120 -0.87 1.69 6.36
C ILE A 120 -1.99 2.70 6.59
N ASN A 121 -3.25 2.33 6.33
CA ASN A 121 -4.38 3.21 6.58
C ASN A 121 -4.46 3.63 8.05
N ALA A 122 -4.38 2.67 8.97
CA ALA A 122 -4.40 2.93 10.40
C ALA A 122 -3.27 3.89 10.81
N MET A 123 -2.04 3.67 10.33
CA MET A 123 -0.91 4.57 10.61
C MET A 123 -1.15 6.00 10.08
N ILE A 124 -1.76 6.15 8.89
CA ILE A 124 -2.07 7.49 8.35
C ILE A 124 -3.19 8.15 9.18
N ASP A 125 -4.22 7.39 9.54
CA ASP A 125 -5.38 7.89 10.29
C ASP A 125 -4.98 8.25 11.75
N ASP A 126 -4.00 7.54 12.32
CA ASP A 126 -3.37 7.85 13.61
C ASP A 126 -2.38 9.04 13.53
N GLY A 127 -2.19 9.63 12.34
CA GLY A 127 -1.32 10.79 12.15
C GLY A 127 0.17 10.48 12.31
N ILE A 128 0.61 9.26 11.97
CA ILE A 128 2.03 8.90 12.02
C ILE A 128 2.78 9.61 10.88
N SER A 129 3.80 10.40 11.21
CA SER A 129 4.57 11.11 10.17
C SER A 129 5.42 10.15 9.31
N THR A 130 5.67 10.54 8.06
CA THR A 130 6.56 9.76 7.17
C THR A 130 7.96 9.62 7.77
N ASN A 131 8.47 10.66 8.44
CA ASN A 131 9.79 10.61 9.07
C ASN A 131 9.83 9.60 10.23
N LYS A 132 8.73 9.45 10.97
CA LYS A 132 8.61 8.45 12.02
C LYS A 132 8.64 7.03 11.43
N VAL A 133 7.90 6.78 10.36
CA VAL A 133 7.93 5.49 9.65
C VAL A 133 9.32 5.21 9.07
N TRP A 134 9.96 6.19 8.45
CA TRP A 134 11.33 6.11 7.92
C TRP A 134 12.32 5.64 9.00
N ARG A 135 12.28 6.27 10.18
CA ARG A 135 13.15 5.92 11.32
C ARG A 135 12.80 4.57 11.93
N GLN A 136 11.51 4.24 12.08
CA GLN A 136 11.09 2.93 12.62
C GLN A 136 11.54 1.76 11.75
N LEU A 137 11.64 1.98 10.45
CA LEU A 137 12.17 1.01 9.49
C LEU A 137 13.71 1.00 9.45
N GLY A 138 14.38 1.89 10.20
CA GLY A 138 15.84 1.99 10.27
C GLY A 138 16.49 2.39 8.93
N LEU A 139 15.80 3.22 8.14
CA LEU A 139 16.24 3.65 6.81
C LEU A 139 17.24 4.81 6.86
N ASP A 140 17.38 5.45 8.02
CA ASP A 140 18.36 6.50 8.32
C ASP A 140 19.81 6.01 8.31
N THR A 141 20.01 4.70 8.44
CA THR A 141 21.33 4.07 8.43
C THR A 141 21.76 3.57 7.04
N LEU A 142 20.89 3.69 6.03
CA LEU A 142 21.12 3.16 4.69
C LEU A 142 21.51 4.26 3.70
N SER A 143 22.46 3.95 2.83
CA SER A 143 22.76 4.72 1.62
C SER A 143 21.65 4.59 0.58
N ILE A 144 21.64 5.48 -0.40
CA ILE A 144 20.69 5.46 -1.52
C ILE A 144 20.80 4.16 -2.35
N GLU A 145 22.00 3.58 -2.49
CA GLU A 145 22.15 2.29 -3.16
C GLU A 145 21.53 1.14 -2.37
N GLU A 146 21.68 1.15 -1.05
CA GLU A 146 21.13 0.12 -0.16
C GLU A 146 19.61 0.20 -0.06
N LEU A 147 19.04 1.41 -0.07
CA LEU A 147 17.59 1.61 -0.04
C LEU A 147 16.89 0.89 -1.19
N LYS A 148 17.43 0.96 -2.41
CA LYS A 148 16.82 0.36 -3.62
C LYS A 148 16.60 -1.15 -3.54
N ASN A 149 17.37 -1.84 -2.70
CA ASN A 149 17.32 -3.29 -2.55
C ASN A 149 16.72 -3.72 -1.20
N SER A 150 16.09 -2.81 -0.46
CA SER A 150 15.56 -3.10 0.87
C SER A 150 14.04 -3.28 0.88
N ASP A 151 13.56 -4.41 1.40
CA ASP A 151 12.13 -4.66 1.62
C ASP A 151 11.51 -3.64 2.58
N ARG A 152 12.32 -3.15 3.54
CA ARG A 152 11.92 -2.08 4.47
C ARG A 152 11.69 -0.78 3.71
N PHE A 153 12.49 -0.49 2.69
CA PHE A 153 12.29 0.68 1.84
C PHE A 153 11.04 0.54 0.97
N LEU A 154 10.72 -0.66 0.48
CA LEU A 154 9.46 -0.90 -0.25
C LEU A 154 8.24 -0.63 0.64
N THR A 155 8.28 -1.06 1.90
CA THR A 155 7.23 -0.76 2.90
C THR A 155 7.08 0.75 3.08
N TYR A 156 8.20 1.47 3.20
CA TYR A 156 8.18 2.93 3.30
C TYR A 156 7.61 3.59 2.04
N LEU A 157 8.00 3.15 0.84
CA LEU A 157 7.47 3.69 -0.42
C LEU A 157 5.95 3.53 -0.50
N ARG A 158 5.42 2.35 -0.15
CA ARG A 158 3.96 2.10 -0.10
C ARG A 158 3.27 3.05 0.87
N TYR A 159 3.83 3.20 2.07
CA TYR A 159 3.31 4.12 3.08
C TYR A 159 3.30 5.58 2.58
N ALA A 160 4.46 6.08 2.16
CA ALA A 160 4.65 7.48 1.79
C ALA A 160 3.85 7.85 0.53
N THR A 161 3.74 6.94 -0.44
CA THR A 161 2.90 7.13 -1.64
C THR A 161 1.43 7.26 -1.26
N LYS A 162 0.92 6.35 -0.42
CA LYS A 162 -0.49 6.40 -0.03
C LYS A 162 -0.83 7.60 0.86
N TYR A 163 0.10 7.98 1.73
CA TYR A 163 0.00 9.20 2.53
C TYR A 163 -0.07 10.44 1.62
N ASP A 164 0.82 10.53 0.62
CA ASP A 164 0.81 11.61 -0.38
C ASP A 164 -0.49 11.63 -1.20
N ASP A 165 -0.96 10.46 -1.67
CA ASP A 165 -2.25 10.34 -2.36
C ASP A 165 -3.40 10.87 -1.51
N LYS A 166 -3.44 10.50 -0.21
CA LYS A 166 -4.49 10.99 0.69
C LYS A 166 -4.43 12.52 0.84
N ILE A 167 -3.25 13.13 0.98
CA ILE A 167 -3.12 14.59 1.03
C ILE A 167 -3.60 15.22 -0.28
N PHE A 168 -3.09 14.72 -1.41
CA PHE A 168 -3.37 15.27 -2.72
C PHE A 168 -4.87 15.22 -3.07
N TRP A 169 -5.54 14.10 -2.79
CA TRP A 169 -6.96 13.91 -3.11
C TRP A 169 -7.92 14.40 -2.03
N ARG A 170 -7.51 14.44 -0.76
CA ARG A 170 -8.35 14.87 0.37
C ARG A 170 -7.73 16.08 1.05
N ASN A 171 -7.77 17.21 0.36
CA ASN A 171 -7.44 18.51 0.92
C ASN A 171 -8.61 19.06 1.78
N ASP A 172 -9.16 18.25 2.68
CA ASP A 172 -10.13 18.70 3.68
C ASP A 172 -9.37 19.02 4.98
N PRO A 173 -9.33 20.28 5.43
CA PRO A 173 -8.65 20.64 6.68
C PRO A 173 -9.23 19.98 7.94
N LEU A 174 -10.46 19.46 7.90
CA LEU A 174 -11.14 18.85 9.05
C LEU A 174 -11.01 17.33 9.10
N THR A 175 -10.83 16.67 7.95
CA THR A 175 -10.84 15.19 7.86
C THR A 175 -9.67 14.61 7.05
N GLY A 176 -8.84 15.47 6.48
CA GLY A 176 -7.63 15.11 5.75
C GLY A 176 -6.50 14.67 6.69
N PRO A 177 -5.53 13.90 6.17
CA PRO A 177 -4.34 13.54 6.94
C PRO A 177 -3.55 14.79 7.36
N VAL A 178 -2.91 14.73 8.53
CA VAL A 178 -1.99 15.78 8.99
C VAL A 178 -0.83 15.89 8.01
N VAL A 179 -0.51 17.10 7.55
CA VAL A 179 0.59 17.36 6.60
C VAL A 179 1.92 17.59 7.33
N PHE A 180 2.86 16.69 7.09
CA PHE A 180 4.24 16.74 7.58
C PHE A 180 5.23 17.16 6.49
N TYR A 181 5.81 18.35 6.64
CA TYR A 181 6.80 18.95 5.73
C TYR A 181 8.26 18.57 6.04
N ASP A 182 8.48 17.85 7.15
CA ASP A 182 9.80 17.48 7.63
C ASP A 182 10.35 16.22 6.94
N GLY A 183 11.60 15.88 7.31
CA GLY A 183 12.29 14.70 6.83
C GLY A 183 13.80 14.89 6.74
N THR A 184 14.54 13.78 6.73
CA THR A 184 15.99 13.81 6.46
C THR A 184 16.24 14.21 5.00
N LYS A 185 17.51 14.45 4.64
CA LYS A 185 17.84 14.84 3.26
C LYS A 185 17.45 13.75 2.27
N GLU A 186 17.71 12.50 2.65
CA GLU A 186 17.44 11.29 1.89
C GLU A 186 15.94 11.03 1.79
N GLU A 187 15.20 11.17 2.90
CA GLU A 187 13.75 11.02 2.90
C GLU A 187 13.06 12.05 1.99
N LYS A 188 13.48 13.32 2.05
CA LYS A 188 12.96 14.37 1.17
C LYS A 188 13.23 14.09 -0.30
N LEU A 189 14.40 13.55 -0.63
CA LEU A 189 14.73 13.12 -1.99
C LEU A 189 13.79 11.99 -2.45
N VAL A 190 13.49 11.02 -1.59
CA VAL A 190 12.53 9.95 -1.92
C VAL A 190 11.10 10.49 -2.09
N LYS A 191 10.67 11.45 -1.26
CA LYS A 191 9.37 12.13 -1.46
C LYS A 191 9.30 12.80 -2.83
N VAL A 192 10.37 13.47 -3.26
CA VAL A 192 10.48 14.05 -4.62
C VAL A 192 10.31 12.98 -5.70
N TRP A 193 10.92 11.80 -5.52
CA TRP A 193 10.75 10.70 -6.47
C TRP A 193 9.32 10.20 -6.55
N ILE A 194 8.63 10.09 -5.40
CA ILE A 194 7.21 9.72 -5.32
C ILE A 194 6.37 10.73 -6.07
N TRP A 195 6.56 12.03 -5.82
CA TRP A 195 5.81 13.10 -6.50
C TRP A 195 6.05 13.13 -8.01
N ALA A 196 7.31 12.92 -8.43
CA ALA A 196 7.64 12.84 -9.85
C ALA A 196 7.01 11.61 -10.52
N ALA A 197 7.06 10.45 -9.87
CA ALA A 197 6.46 9.22 -10.39
C ALA A 197 4.93 9.30 -10.48
N ALA A 198 4.29 10.00 -9.54
CA ALA A 198 2.84 10.20 -9.49
C ALA A 198 2.35 11.41 -10.31
N ASP A 199 3.21 12.03 -11.13
CA ASP A 199 2.89 13.22 -11.95
C ASP A 199 2.21 14.34 -11.17
N ARG A 200 2.70 14.60 -9.95
CA ARG A 200 2.11 15.66 -9.13
C ARG A 200 2.28 17.03 -9.78
N PRO A 201 1.26 17.91 -9.71
CA PRO A 201 1.38 19.27 -10.23
C PRO A 201 2.52 20.05 -9.56
N GLU A 202 3.20 20.92 -10.33
CA GLU A 202 4.29 21.74 -9.80
C GLU A 202 3.89 22.55 -8.56
N ASP A 203 2.70 23.15 -8.59
CA ASP A 203 2.22 23.98 -7.48
C ASP A 203 2.01 23.16 -6.20
N TYR A 204 1.54 21.91 -6.32
CA TYR A 204 1.46 20.99 -5.19
C TYR A 204 2.84 20.71 -4.60
N VAL A 205 3.82 20.41 -5.44
CA VAL A 205 5.19 20.13 -5.00
C VAL A 205 5.84 21.36 -4.36
N LYS A 206 5.58 22.57 -4.88
CA LYS A 206 6.03 23.83 -4.26
C LYS A 206 5.45 23.96 -2.85
N SER A 207 4.15 23.75 -2.66
CA SER A 207 3.53 23.81 -1.33
C SER A 207 4.11 22.77 -0.38
N MET A 208 4.32 21.54 -0.84
CA MET A 208 4.93 20.47 -0.04
C MET A 208 6.41 20.74 0.31
N LEU A 209 7.10 21.58 -0.45
CA LEU A 209 8.46 22.03 -0.18
C LEU A 209 8.53 23.40 0.51
N LEU A 210 7.37 24.00 0.86
CA LEU A 210 7.25 25.33 1.46
C LEU A 210 7.82 26.46 0.57
N LEU A 211 7.58 26.37 -0.73
CA LEU A 211 8.08 27.29 -1.76
C LEU A 211 7.00 28.19 -2.38
N ASP A 212 5.80 28.25 -1.80
CA ASP A 212 4.65 28.98 -2.38
C ASP A 212 4.93 30.47 -2.64
N ASN A 213 5.77 31.08 -1.80
CA ASN A 213 6.15 32.49 -1.91
C ASN A 213 7.56 32.70 -2.50
N THR A 214 8.18 31.63 -3.00
CA THR A 214 9.53 31.71 -3.59
C THR A 214 9.44 32.29 -5.01
N PRO A 215 10.21 33.35 -5.34
CA PRO A 215 10.27 33.89 -6.69
C PRO A 215 10.66 32.83 -7.73
N GLN A 216 10.06 32.91 -8.92
CA GLN A 216 10.23 31.92 -9.99
C GLN A 216 11.71 31.71 -10.37
N ASP A 217 12.50 32.78 -10.39
CA ASP A 217 13.93 32.78 -10.69
C ASP A 217 14.78 32.09 -9.61
N LYS A 218 14.23 31.90 -8.40
CA LYS A 218 14.90 31.27 -7.25
C LYS A 218 14.45 29.85 -6.94
N LEU A 219 13.38 29.35 -7.58
CA LEU A 219 12.85 28.02 -7.32
C LEU A 219 13.90 26.91 -7.54
N MET A 220 14.75 27.07 -8.55
CA MET A 220 15.79 26.09 -8.91
C MET A 220 16.99 26.09 -7.95
N GLU A 221 17.09 27.05 -7.03
CA GLU A 221 18.09 27.03 -5.95
C GLU A 221 17.76 25.94 -4.90
N ASN A 222 16.47 25.54 -4.80
CA ASN A 222 16.08 24.43 -3.95
C ASN A 222 16.42 23.10 -4.64
N VAL A 223 17.36 22.35 -4.07
CA VAL A 223 17.86 21.08 -4.63
C VAL A 223 16.76 20.04 -4.86
N TYR A 224 15.71 20.02 -4.04
CA TYR A 224 14.60 19.07 -4.15
C TYR A 224 13.65 19.44 -5.28
N TYR A 225 13.34 20.74 -5.42
CA TYR A 225 12.53 21.24 -6.53
C TYR A 225 13.25 21.08 -7.87
N ALA A 226 14.55 21.41 -7.90
CA ALA A 226 15.38 21.22 -9.10
C ALA A 226 15.41 19.75 -9.54
N GLU A 227 15.51 18.81 -8.59
CA GLU A 227 15.45 17.38 -8.88
C GLU A 227 14.08 16.96 -9.41
N PHE A 228 12.98 17.44 -8.82
CA PHE A 228 11.62 17.17 -9.32
C PHE A 228 11.47 17.57 -10.79
N VAL A 229 11.86 18.81 -11.14
CA VAL A 229 11.80 19.31 -12.52
C VAL A 229 12.67 18.46 -13.45
N ARG A 230 13.87 18.08 -13.01
CA ARG A 230 14.77 17.22 -13.79
C ARG A 230 14.13 15.86 -14.13
N LEU A 231 13.44 15.25 -13.17
CA LEU A 231 12.76 13.97 -13.35
C LEU A 231 11.57 14.08 -14.31
N GLN A 232 10.77 15.15 -14.18
CA GLN A 232 9.66 15.43 -15.11
C GLN A 232 10.13 15.61 -16.55
N LEU A 233 11.22 16.36 -16.75
CA LEU A 233 11.82 16.54 -18.07
C LEU A 233 12.33 15.21 -18.64
N ALA A 234 13.04 14.40 -17.86
CA ALA A 234 13.57 13.11 -18.30
C ALA A 234 12.45 12.19 -18.79
N LYS A 235 11.35 12.08 -18.04
CA LYS A 235 10.18 11.29 -18.42
C LYS A 235 9.55 11.75 -19.74
N LYS A 236 9.36 13.06 -19.90
CA LYS A 236 8.82 13.64 -21.14
C LYS A 236 9.67 13.31 -22.37
N TRP A 237 11.00 13.32 -22.24
CA TRP A 237 11.90 12.93 -23.33
C TRP A 237 11.82 11.44 -23.68
N GLU A 238 11.57 10.56 -22.71
CA GLU A 238 11.37 9.12 -22.93
C GLU A 238 10.03 8.78 -23.60
N GLU A 239 9.00 9.61 -23.40
CA GLU A 239 7.70 9.50 -24.06
C GLU A 239 7.75 9.99 -25.52
N LEU A 240 8.54 11.04 -25.80
CA LEU A 240 8.68 11.60 -27.15
C LEU A 240 9.67 10.83 -28.05
N GLY A 241 10.56 10.04 -27.46
CA GLY A 241 11.53 9.21 -28.17
C GLY A 241 11.04 7.80 -28.53
N ARG A 242 9.76 7.50 -28.33
CA ARG A 242 9.10 6.22 -28.63
C ARG A 242 8.11 6.35 -29.79
#